data_AF-A0A959V8Q6-F1
#
_entry.id   AF-A0A959V8Q6-F1
#
_cell.length_a   1.000
_cell.length_b   1.000
_cell.length_c   1.000
_cell.angle_alpha   90.00
_cell.angle_beta   90.00
_cell.angle_gamma   90.00
#
_symmetry.space_group_name_H-M   'P 1'
#
loop_
_entity.id
_entity.type
_entity.pdbx_description
1 polymer ?
#
loop_
_entity_poly.entity_id
_entity_poly.type
_entity_poly.pdbx_seq_one_letter_code
_entity_poly.pdbx_strand_id
1 'polypeptide(L)'
;DAVNYIGTADATDLVFRTNNVERMRVAATGEVGIGNPAPAEALHVTGGVRLDDPVNANGSIGNLSGTIRYNPVSTYHEGNVNNTPAGYQRLENAEQRVVNAPYEGFQLICGPGSATGSAYTGNSTNQSNTPFVTANSSGRVQYIFRAAELTALGLCPGNVTEIALYVLDDDNTSAPQTAINAEITLNNTALNAFAGAFDAATIALPPNGTLTNLTIGSGILPMALTTPYFWNGVSNVIIDICWTRGGNVGVSPRVQLTTPVG
;
A
#
# COMPACT_ATOMS: atom_id res chain seq x y z
N ASP A 1 53.68 16.31 -24.82
CA ASP A 1 53.18 17.33 -23.88
C ASP A 1 53.77 17.12 -22.50
N ALA A 2 54.40 18.16 -21.94
CA ALA A 2 54.90 18.10 -20.57
C ALA A 2 53.73 18.27 -19.61
N VAL A 3 53.42 17.22 -18.84
CA VAL A 3 52.38 17.26 -17.81
C VAL A 3 53.02 17.72 -16.51
N ASN A 4 52.58 18.85 -15.96
CA ASN A 4 52.99 19.27 -14.62
C ASN A 4 52.10 18.53 -13.62
N TYR A 5 52.68 17.69 -12.76
CA TYR A 5 51.93 16.94 -11.76
C TYR A 5 52.70 16.83 -10.44
N ILE A 6 51.95 16.55 -9.38
CA ILE A 6 52.47 16.14 -8.08
C ILE A 6 52.15 14.65 -7.94
N GLY A 7 53.17 13.79 -7.90
CA GLY A 7 52.98 12.35 -7.81
C GLY A 7 54.24 11.54 -8.08
N THR A 8 54.07 10.22 -8.16
CA THR A 8 55.10 9.24 -8.53
C THR A 8 54.95 8.87 -10.01
N ALA A 9 56.05 8.46 -10.65
CA ALA A 9 56.06 8.03 -12.06
C ALA A 9 56.25 6.50 -12.21
N ASP A 10 56.50 5.82 -11.09
CA ASP A 10 56.66 4.38 -10.97
C ASP A 10 55.53 3.79 -10.09
N ALA A 11 55.57 2.48 -9.86
CA ALA A 11 54.57 1.76 -9.06
C ALA A 11 54.77 1.95 -7.54
N THR A 12 54.84 3.21 -7.10
CA THR A 12 55.02 3.60 -5.70
C THR A 12 53.86 4.47 -5.24
N ASP A 13 53.46 4.28 -3.99
CA ASP A 13 52.38 5.05 -3.36
C ASP A 13 52.74 6.54 -3.20
N LEU A 14 51.80 7.44 -3.45
CA LEU A 14 51.89 8.84 -3.04
C LEU A 14 51.21 9.02 -1.68
N VAL A 15 51.96 9.43 -0.66
CA VAL A 15 51.47 9.48 0.72
C VAL A 15 51.50 10.89 1.31
N PHE A 16 50.40 11.29 1.92
CA PHE A 16 50.26 12.54 2.69
C PHE A 16 50.23 12.23 4.18
N ARG A 17 51.13 12.86 4.94
CA ARG A 17 51.30 12.63 6.39
C ARG A 17 51.20 13.93 7.19
N THR A 18 50.67 13.84 8.40
CA THR A 18 50.78 14.89 9.42
C THR A 18 51.11 14.26 10.77
N ASN A 19 51.99 14.89 11.56
CA ASN A 19 52.45 14.34 12.84
C ASN A 19 52.99 12.90 12.72
N ASN A 20 53.74 12.61 11.65
CA ASN A 20 54.25 11.27 11.35
C ASN A 20 53.16 10.16 11.22
N VAL A 21 51.90 10.53 11.00
CA VAL A 21 50.77 9.62 10.76
C VAL A 21 50.28 9.81 9.33
N GLU A 22 50.03 8.69 8.64
CA GLU A 22 49.44 8.67 7.30
C GLU A 22 47.98 9.10 7.35
N ARG A 23 47.63 10.15 6.58
CA ARG A 23 46.28 10.73 6.52
C ARG A 23 45.57 10.41 5.23
N MET A 24 46.30 10.39 4.12
CA MET A 24 45.79 10.06 2.80
C MET A 24 46.88 9.38 1.98
N ARG A 25 46.48 8.45 1.12
CA ARG A 25 47.36 7.87 0.10
C ARG A 25 46.67 7.80 -1.25
N VAL A 26 47.46 7.81 -2.31
CA VAL A 26 47.14 7.17 -3.59
C VAL A 26 48.03 5.94 -3.67
N ALA A 27 47.45 4.75 -3.63
CA ALA A 27 48.20 3.51 -3.76
C ALA A 27 48.79 3.38 -5.18
N ALA A 28 49.82 2.57 -5.36
CA ALA A 28 50.40 2.26 -6.67
C ALA A 28 49.37 1.61 -7.62
N THR A 29 48.29 1.05 -7.07
CA THR A 29 47.12 0.54 -7.80
C THR A 29 46.18 1.64 -8.31
N GLY A 30 46.38 2.90 -7.89
CA GLY A 30 45.56 4.07 -8.24
C GLY A 30 44.44 4.38 -7.23
N GLU A 31 44.25 3.54 -6.21
CA GLU A 31 43.18 3.68 -5.23
C GLU A 31 43.51 4.75 -4.17
N VAL A 32 42.51 5.53 -3.76
CA VAL A 32 42.67 6.60 -2.79
C VAL A 32 42.20 6.14 -1.41
N GLY A 33 43.09 6.18 -0.43
CA GLY A 33 42.75 5.93 0.98
C GLY A 33 42.74 7.23 1.78
N ILE A 34 41.72 7.46 2.61
CA ILE A 34 41.70 8.55 3.61
C ILE A 34 41.53 7.94 4.99
N GLY A 35 42.53 8.10 5.84
CA GLY A 35 42.63 7.40 7.13
C GLY A 35 42.85 5.90 7.01
N ASN A 36 43.06 5.37 5.79
CA ASN A 36 43.28 3.96 5.52
C ASN A 36 44.56 3.74 4.67
N PRO A 37 45.61 3.06 5.20
CA PRO A 37 46.83 2.76 4.44
C PRO A 37 46.67 1.60 3.45
N ALA A 38 45.57 0.85 3.49
CA ALA A 38 45.26 -0.24 2.58
C ALA A 38 43.85 -0.05 2.01
N PRO A 39 43.66 0.91 1.07
CA PRO A 39 42.40 1.03 0.36
C PRO A 39 42.11 -0.28 -0.38
N ALA A 40 40.84 -0.66 -0.41
CA ALA A 40 40.35 -1.88 -1.06
C ALA A 40 39.31 -1.57 -2.15
N GLU A 41 39.13 -0.27 -2.39
CA GLU A 41 38.17 0.32 -3.32
C GLU A 41 38.81 1.60 -3.86
N ALA A 42 38.33 2.08 -5.01
CA ALA A 42 38.86 3.29 -5.66
C ALA A 42 38.94 4.50 -4.73
N LEU A 43 37.99 4.64 -3.80
CA LEU A 43 38.04 5.57 -2.68
C LEU A 43 37.62 4.85 -1.40
N HIS A 44 38.54 4.71 -0.43
CA HIS A 44 38.26 4.09 0.87
C HIS A 44 38.51 5.10 1.99
N VAL A 45 37.43 5.54 2.65
CA VAL A 45 37.49 6.43 3.81
C VAL A 45 37.22 5.64 5.10
N THR A 46 38.14 5.67 6.06
CA THR A 46 37.88 5.17 7.42
C THR A 46 37.17 6.23 8.24
N GLY A 47 35.86 6.07 8.42
CA GLY A 47 35.01 7.00 9.17
C GLY A 47 33.83 7.49 8.35
N GLY A 48 33.16 8.53 8.84
CA GLY A 48 32.06 9.17 8.11
C GLY A 48 32.54 10.24 7.14
N VAL A 49 31.83 10.42 6.03
CA VAL A 49 32.05 11.51 5.08
C VAL A 49 31.03 12.61 5.39
N ARG A 50 31.53 13.81 5.69
CA ARG A 50 30.69 15.00 5.84
C ARG A 50 30.44 15.59 4.46
N LEU A 51 29.16 15.79 4.14
CA LEU A 51 28.71 16.49 2.95
C LEU A 51 28.09 17.80 3.41
N ASP A 52 28.68 18.90 2.96
CA ASP A 52 28.19 20.25 3.18
C ASP A 52 27.64 20.78 1.85
N ASP A 53 26.47 21.42 1.87
CA ASP A 53 25.97 22.17 0.71
C ASP A 53 26.54 23.60 0.78
N PRO A 54 27.48 23.98 -0.11
CA PRO A 54 28.09 25.30 -0.05
C PRO A 54 27.19 26.42 -0.59
N VAL A 55 25.98 26.14 -1.11
CA VAL A 55 25.18 27.13 -1.84
C VAL A 55 23.72 27.16 -1.40
N ASN A 56 23.43 28.02 -0.43
CA ASN A 56 22.07 28.46 -0.13
C ASN A 56 21.64 29.56 -1.16
N ALA A 57 21.59 29.24 -2.46
CA ALA A 57 21.14 30.20 -3.49
C ALA A 57 19.62 30.23 -3.66
N ASN A 58 18.86 29.31 -3.04
CA ASN A 58 17.41 29.31 -3.14
C ASN A 58 16.70 28.78 -1.87
N GLY A 59 17.12 29.26 -0.70
CA GLY A 59 16.26 29.48 0.48
C GLY A 59 15.24 28.43 0.93
N SER A 60 15.35 27.14 0.63
CA SER A 60 14.33 26.14 1.03
C SER A 60 14.89 24.85 1.66
N ILE A 61 16.20 24.76 1.86
CA ILE A 61 16.83 23.74 2.69
C ILE A 61 17.96 24.43 3.46
N GLY A 62 17.69 24.86 4.70
CA GLY A 62 18.70 25.53 5.53
C GLY A 62 19.93 24.63 5.72
N ASN A 63 21.12 25.22 5.85
CA ASN A 63 22.42 24.56 6.07
C ASN A 63 22.32 23.14 6.71
N LEU A 64 22.16 22.12 5.88
CA LEU A 64 22.02 20.73 6.31
C LEU A 64 23.36 20.06 6.03
N SER A 65 24.35 20.41 6.83
CA SER A 65 25.54 19.60 6.91
C SER A 65 25.19 18.24 7.53
N GLY A 66 25.50 17.17 6.82
CA GLY A 66 25.25 15.80 7.27
C GLY A 66 26.49 14.92 7.14
N THR A 67 26.58 13.89 7.99
CA THR A 67 27.60 12.84 7.87
C THR A 67 26.93 11.56 7.43
N ILE A 68 27.45 10.92 6.37
CA ILE A 68 27.09 9.55 5.99
C ILE A 68 28.18 8.60 6.53
N ARG A 69 27.79 7.51 7.19
CA ARG A 69 28.72 6.49 7.70
C ARG A 69 28.11 5.10 7.77
N TYR A 70 28.95 4.08 7.78
CA TYR A 70 28.55 2.73 8.22
C TYR A 70 28.54 2.67 9.76
N ASN A 71 27.47 2.09 10.33
CA ASN A 71 27.35 1.81 11.75
C ASN A 71 27.65 0.33 12.00
N PRO A 72 28.78 -0.02 12.62
CA PRO A 72 29.15 -1.42 12.84
C PRO A 72 28.30 -2.11 13.91
N VAL A 73 27.62 -1.35 14.79
CA VAL A 73 26.73 -1.90 15.81
C VAL A 73 25.42 -2.34 15.17
N SER A 74 24.83 -1.46 14.37
CA SER A 74 23.53 -1.71 13.75
C SER A 74 23.63 -2.36 12.36
N THR A 75 24.84 -2.49 11.82
CA THR A 75 25.19 -3.16 10.55
C THR A 75 24.56 -2.54 9.29
N TYR A 76 24.40 -1.22 9.28
CA TYR A 76 23.83 -0.47 8.16
C TYR A 76 24.47 0.92 8.03
N HIS A 77 24.24 1.59 6.92
CA HIS A 77 24.63 2.98 6.68
C HIS A 77 23.59 3.94 7.25
N GLU A 78 24.07 5.03 7.83
CA GLU A 78 23.24 6.05 8.43
C GLU A 78 23.73 7.44 8.07
N GLY A 79 22.76 8.35 7.90
CA GLY A 79 22.96 9.77 7.66
C GLY A 79 22.57 10.60 8.87
N ASN A 80 23.41 11.55 9.27
CA ASN A 80 23.05 12.51 10.30
C ASN A 80 22.26 13.68 9.69
N VAL A 81 20.99 13.80 10.07
CA VAL A 81 20.07 14.78 9.45
C VAL A 81 20.07 16.16 10.12
N ASN A 82 20.71 16.31 11.28
CA ASN A 82 20.67 17.56 12.05
C ASN A 82 21.99 17.89 12.77
N ASN A 83 23.07 17.19 12.43
CA ASN A 83 24.41 17.32 13.01
C ASN A 83 24.45 17.14 14.54
N THR A 84 23.52 16.35 15.12
CA THR A 84 23.52 16.02 16.56
C THR A 84 23.89 14.55 16.80
N PRO A 85 24.38 14.15 17.99
CA PRO A 85 24.67 12.75 18.29
C PRO A 85 23.48 11.79 18.10
N ALA A 86 22.25 12.27 18.30
CA ALA A 86 21.01 11.51 18.13
C ALA A 86 20.42 11.61 16.71
N GLY A 87 21.03 12.39 15.82
CA GLY A 87 20.51 12.69 14.48
C GLY A 87 20.72 11.63 13.42
N TYR A 88 21.32 10.48 13.77
CA TYR A 88 21.60 9.42 12.82
C TYR A 88 20.34 8.64 12.48
N GLN A 89 20.03 8.58 11.19
CA GLN A 89 18.93 7.82 10.64
C GLN A 89 19.46 6.83 9.60
N ARG A 90 18.90 5.61 9.59
CA ARG A 90 19.24 4.57 8.62
C ARG A 90 18.91 5.03 7.21
N LEU A 91 19.81 4.78 6.25
CA LEU A 91 19.64 5.17 4.85
C LEU A 91 19.08 4.04 3.98
N GLU A 92 19.34 2.79 4.34
CA GLU A 92 18.75 1.66 3.63
C GLU A 92 17.28 1.51 4.00
N ASN A 93 16.46 1.22 3.00
CA ASN A 93 15.11 0.75 3.20
C ASN A 93 15.13 -0.41 4.20
N ALA A 94 14.16 -0.44 5.13
CA ALA A 94 13.97 -1.53 6.08
C ALA A 94 13.41 -2.80 5.41
N GLU A 95 13.92 -3.13 4.22
CA GLU A 95 13.57 -4.35 3.52
C GLU A 95 14.26 -5.52 4.22
N GLN A 96 13.46 -6.49 4.63
CA GLN A 96 13.95 -7.71 5.25
C GLN A 96 14.73 -8.50 4.20
N ARG A 97 16.06 -8.35 4.18
CA ARG A 97 16.94 -9.12 3.29
C ARG A 97 16.92 -10.59 3.71
N VAL A 98 16.15 -11.42 3.01
CA VAL A 98 16.24 -12.88 3.11
C VAL A 98 17.35 -13.35 2.17
N VAL A 99 18.44 -13.88 2.73
CA VAL A 99 19.60 -14.35 1.96
C VAL A 99 19.31 -15.77 1.45
N ASN A 100 19.65 -16.08 0.19
CA ASN A 100 19.50 -17.39 -0.50
C ASN A 100 18.10 -17.78 -1.01
N ALA A 101 17.16 -16.84 -1.20
CA ALA A 101 15.95 -17.11 -2.00
C ALA A 101 16.18 -16.70 -3.47
N PRO A 102 15.70 -17.47 -4.47
CA PRO A 102 15.65 -17.01 -5.86
C PRO A 102 14.84 -15.72 -5.96
N TYR A 103 15.18 -14.86 -6.94
CA TYR A 103 14.40 -13.68 -7.30
C TYR A 103 13.04 -14.12 -7.88
N GLU A 104 12.11 -14.50 -7.01
CA GLU A 104 10.70 -14.45 -7.34
C GLU A 104 10.32 -12.97 -7.33
N GLY A 105 9.68 -12.49 -8.40
CA GLY A 105 9.17 -11.12 -8.45
C GLY A 105 8.41 -10.82 -7.16
N PHE A 106 8.53 -9.59 -6.64
CA PHE A 106 7.83 -9.14 -5.44
C PHE A 106 6.35 -9.57 -5.50
N GLN A 107 6.07 -10.71 -4.90
CA GLN A 107 4.73 -11.18 -4.67
C GLN A 107 4.44 -10.63 -3.30
N LEU A 108 3.50 -9.70 -3.21
CA LEU A 108 2.95 -9.25 -1.94
C LEU A 108 2.61 -10.51 -1.14
N ILE A 109 3.44 -10.88 -0.16
CA ILE A 109 3.20 -12.07 0.65
C ILE A 109 1.97 -11.72 1.46
N CYS A 110 0.89 -12.47 1.26
CA CYS A 110 -0.29 -12.41 2.09
C CYS A 110 0.14 -12.59 3.55
N GLY A 111 0.29 -11.48 4.26
CA GLY A 111 0.64 -11.41 5.68
C GLY A 111 -0.60 -11.08 6.50
N PRO A 112 -0.49 -11.02 7.84
CA PRO A 112 -1.60 -10.67 8.74
C PRO A 112 -2.12 -9.22 8.57
N GLY A 113 -1.67 -8.50 7.55
CA GLY A 113 -2.16 -7.16 7.20
C GLY A 113 -3.50 -7.25 6.48
N SER A 114 -4.47 -6.48 6.95
CA SER A 114 -5.74 -6.28 6.25
C SER A 114 -5.47 -5.62 4.89
N ALA A 115 -5.86 -6.27 3.80
CA ALA A 115 -5.81 -5.69 2.46
C ALA A 115 -7.19 -5.11 2.12
N THR A 116 -7.27 -3.79 1.98
CA THR A 116 -8.45 -3.12 1.44
C THR A 116 -8.29 -2.99 -0.07
N GLY A 117 -9.21 -3.55 -0.84
CA GLY A 117 -9.24 -3.36 -2.29
C GLY A 117 -10.68 -3.13 -2.78
N SER A 118 -10.82 -2.29 -3.80
CA SER A 118 -12.12 -1.89 -4.35
C SER A 118 -12.33 -2.55 -5.70
N ALA A 119 -13.25 -3.52 -5.76
CA ALA A 119 -13.69 -4.14 -7.00
C ALA A 119 -15.07 -3.61 -7.38
N TYR A 120 -15.37 -3.56 -8.68
CA TYR A 120 -16.66 -3.08 -9.20
C TYR A 120 -17.04 -3.89 -10.44
N THR A 121 -18.23 -4.51 -10.46
CA THR A 121 -18.75 -5.28 -11.60
C THR A 121 -20.13 -4.81 -12.09
N GLY A 122 -20.23 -4.44 -13.37
CA GLY A 122 -21.50 -4.28 -14.10
C GLY A 122 -22.22 -2.93 -13.94
N ASN A 123 -23.22 -2.68 -14.80
CA ASN A 123 -23.82 -1.35 -14.99
C ASN A 123 -25.15 -1.19 -14.23
N SER A 124 -25.21 -0.26 -13.27
CA SER A 124 -26.47 0.43 -12.94
C SER A 124 -26.20 1.80 -12.32
N THR A 125 -26.14 2.80 -13.17
CA THR A 125 -26.23 4.22 -12.77
C THR A 125 -27.68 4.67 -12.54
N ASN A 126 -28.64 3.74 -12.44
CA ASN A 126 -30.06 4.00 -12.35
C ASN A 126 -30.62 3.57 -10.98
N GLN A 127 -31.59 4.33 -10.47
CA GLN A 127 -32.19 4.20 -9.14
C GLN A 127 -33.00 2.91 -8.90
N SER A 128 -33.26 2.10 -9.93
CA SER A 128 -34.10 0.89 -9.80
C SER A 128 -33.33 -0.38 -9.43
N ASN A 129 -32.00 -0.39 -9.53
CA ASN A 129 -31.17 -1.58 -9.25
C ASN A 129 -30.21 -1.37 -8.06
N THR A 130 -30.46 -0.36 -7.23
CA THR A 130 -29.71 -0.14 -5.98
C THR A 130 -30.23 -1.07 -4.87
N PRO A 131 -29.42 -1.44 -3.88
CA PRO A 131 -29.88 -2.16 -2.70
C PRO A 131 -30.87 -1.37 -1.83
N PHE A 132 -31.17 -0.09 -2.09
CA PHE A 132 -32.03 0.69 -1.19
C PHE A 132 -33.15 1.44 -1.93
N VAL A 133 -33.83 0.75 -2.86
CA VAL A 133 -34.93 1.34 -3.64
C VAL A 133 -36.07 1.80 -2.72
N THR A 134 -36.67 2.95 -3.01
CA THR A 134 -37.76 3.54 -2.22
C THR A 134 -39.14 2.98 -2.61
N ALA A 135 -39.28 2.46 -3.83
CA ALA A 135 -40.55 1.94 -4.36
C ALA A 135 -41.09 0.72 -3.59
N ASN A 136 -40.23 0.00 -2.86
CA ASN A 136 -40.58 -1.19 -2.09
C ASN A 136 -40.12 -1.04 -0.63
N SER A 137 -40.82 -1.70 0.30
CA SER A 137 -40.43 -1.75 1.71
C SER A 137 -39.38 -2.83 2.00
N SER A 138 -39.07 -3.67 1.01
CA SER A 138 -37.98 -4.64 1.05
C SER A 138 -37.52 -4.99 -0.36
N GLY A 139 -36.33 -5.57 -0.46
CA GLY A 139 -35.81 -6.03 -1.74
C GLY A 139 -34.52 -6.82 -1.59
N ARG A 140 -33.94 -7.17 -2.74
CA ARG A 140 -32.71 -7.94 -2.83
C ARG A 140 -31.94 -7.52 -4.06
N VAL A 141 -30.62 -7.47 -3.93
CA VAL A 141 -29.68 -7.37 -5.06
C VAL A 141 -28.57 -8.39 -4.88
N GLN A 142 -28.02 -8.87 -5.99
CA GLN A 142 -26.83 -9.73 -5.98
C GLN A 142 -25.77 -9.17 -6.91
N TYR A 143 -24.52 -9.34 -6.49
CA TYR A 143 -23.32 -8.95 -7.22
C TYR A 143 -22.38 -10.14 -7.36
N ILE A 144 -21.74 -10.29 -8.52
CA ILE A 144 -20.65 -11.25 -8.73
C ILE A 144 -19.35 -10.46 -8.82
N PHE A 145 -18.41 -10.75 -7.95
CA PHE A 145 -17.03 -10.27 -8.02
C PHE A 145 -16.16 -11.39 -8.55
N ARG A 146 -15.51 -11.19 -9.71
CA ARG A 146 -14.71 -12.26 -10.29
C ARG A 146 -13.40 -12.41 -9.53
N ALA A 147 -12.97 -13.64 -9.31
CA ALA A 147 -11.70 -13.93 -8.67
C ALA A 147 -10.56 -13.21 -9.39
N ALA A 148 -10.55 -13.23 -10.72
CA ALA A 148 -9.56 -12.54 -11.54
C ALA A 148 -9.49 -11.02 -11.25
N GLU A 149 -10.64 -10.36 -11.01
CA GLU A 149 -10.69 -8.93 -10.69
C GLU A 149 -10.17 -8.67 -9.27
N LEU A 150 -10.59 -9.49 -8.30
CA LEU A 150 -10.13 -9.40 -6.92
C LEU A 150 -8.61 -9.64 -6.81
N THR A 151 -8.10 -10.64 -7.52
CA THR A 151 -6.65 -10.92 -7.57
C THR A 151 -5.88 -9.82 -8.30
N ALA A 152 -6.44 -9.24 -9.38
CA ALA A 152 -5.80 -8.14 -10.11
C ALA A 152 -5.71 -6.86 -9.26
N LEU A 153 -6.62 -6.68 -8.32
CA LEU A 153 -6.62 -5.60 -7.32
C LEU A 153 -5.70 -5.90 -6.13
N GLY A 154 -5.01 -7.04 -6.12
CA GLY A 154 -4.09 -7.43 -5.06
C GLY A 154 -4.75 -7.98 -3.80
N LEU A 155 -6.02 -8.38 -3.84
CA LEU A 155 -6.63 -9.07 -2.71
C LEU A 155 -6.04 -10.48 -2.59
N CYS A 156 -5.73 -10.84 -1.35
CA CYS A 156 -5.28 -12.17 -0.96
C CYS A 156 -6.46 -13.07 -0.53
N PRO A 157 -6.34 -14.40 -0.67
CA PRO A 157 -7.21 -15.33 0.05
C PRO A 157 -7.19 -15.02 1.56
N GLY A 158 -8.35 -15.07 2.20
CA GLY A 158 -8.47 -14.73 3.61
C GLY A 158 -9.88 -14.39 4.05
N ASN A 159 -10.00 -14.01 5.32
CA ASN A 159 -11.27 -13.57 5.89
C ASN A 159 -11.60 -12.16 5.41
N VAL A 160 -12.72 -12.04 4.71
CA VAL A 160 -13.42 -10.80 4.46
C VAL A 160 -14.23 -10.47 5.72
N THR A 161 -13.97 -9.31 6.32
CA THR A 161 -14.67 -8.83 7.53
C THR A 161 -15.61 -7.66 7.25
N GLU A 162 -15.46 -7.02 6.09
CA GLU A 162 -16.25 -5.87 5.67
C GLU A 162 -16.29 -5.83 4.15
N ILE A 163 -17.43 -5.40 3.63
CA ILE A 163 -17.58 -4.98 2.24
C ILE A 163 -18.08 -3.53 2.25
N ALA A 164 -17.97 -2.82 1.14
CA ALA A 164 -18.51 -1.46 1.06
C ALA A 164 -19.19 -1.20 -0.28
N LEU A 165 -20.20 -0.33 -0.25
CA LEU A 165 -20.80 0.23 -1.44
C LEU A 165 -20.28 1.66 -1.60
N TYR A 166 -19.99 2.06 -2.84
CA TYR A 166 -19.75 3.47 -3.13
C TYR A 166 -21.08 4.11 -3.56
N VAL A 167 -21.66 4.90 -2.68
CA VAL A 167 -22.97 5.54 -2.86
C VAL A 167 -22.78 6.87 -3.59
N LEU A 168 -23.57 7.13 -4.62
CA LEU A 168 -23.48 8.34 -5.45
C LEU A 168 -24.35 9.49 -4.95
N ASP A 169 -25.48 9.18 -4.32
CA ASP A 169 -26.44 10.17 -3.84
C ASP A 169 -26.84 9.85 -2.38
N ASP A 170 -27.06 10.87 -1.57
CA ASP A 170 -27.69 10.70 -0.26
C ASP A 170 -29.13 10.20 -0.45
N ASP A 171 -29.59 9.28 0.41
CA ASP A 171 -30.98 8.83 0.41
C ASP A 171 -31.95 9.87 1.01
N ASN A 172 -31.41 11.02 1.44
CA ASN A 172 -32.10 12.22 1.88
C ASN A 172 -33.22 12.06 2.94
N THR A 173 -33.22 10.95 3.68
CA THR A 173 -34.13 10.72 4.81
C THR A 173 -33.57 11.33 6.10
N SER A 174 -34.30 12.27 6.71
CA SER A 174 -33.96 12.82 8.02
C SER A 174 -34.48 11.94 9.17
N ALA A 175 -33.59 11.24 9.88
CA ALA A 175 -33.79 10.59 11.21
C ALA A 175 -34.63 9.27 11.27
N PRO A 176 -34.51 8.45 12.36
CA PRO A 176 -34.49 6.98 12.32
C PRO A 176 -35.84 6.23 12.16
N GLN A 177 -36.92 6.89 11.72
CA GLN A 177 -38.23 6.23 11.54
C GLN A 177 -38.42 5.55 10.16
N THR A 178 -37.38 5.56 9.32
CA THR A 178 -37.31 4.89 8.01
C THR A 178 -36.17 3.86 7.98
N ALA A 179 -35.83 3.28 9.14
CA ALA A 179 -34.69 2.40 9.36
C ALA A 179 -34.47 1.44 8.20
N ILE A 180 -33.34 1.62 7.53
CA ILE A 180 -32.86 0.74 6.47
C ILE A 180 -32.04 -0.33 7.16
N ASN A 181 -32.50 -1.57 7.07
CA ASN A 181 -31.76 -2.71 7.60
C ASN A 181 -31.33 -3.58 6.43
N ALA A 182 -30.13 -4.15 6.52
CA ALA A 182 -29.57 -5.01 5.48
C ALA A 182 -29.02 -6.29 6.08
N GLU A 183 -29.27 -7.40 5.40
CA GLU A 183 -28.62 -8.68 5.61
C GLU A 183 -27.71 -8.96 4.43
N ILE A 184 -26.48 -9.35 4.73
CA ILE A 184 -25.44 -9.58 3.74
C ILE A 184 -25.02 -11.03 3.81
N THR A 185 -25.14 -11.73 2.69
CA THR A 185 -24.75 -13.13 2.56
C THR A 185 -23.71 -13.26 1.46
N LEU A 186 -22.62 -13.98 1.73
CA LEU A 186 -21.56 -14.22 0.75
C LEU A 186 -21.46 -15.71 0.44
N ASN A 187 -21.16 -16.03 -0.82
CA ASN A 187 -20.94 -17.41 -1.25
C ASN A 187 -19.87 -17.50 -2.34
N ASN A 188 -19.20 -18.65 -2.40
CA ASN A 188 -18.31 -18.95 -3.51
C ASN A 188 -19.15 -19.40 -4.71
N THR A 189 -18.79 -18.94 -5.91
CA THR A 189 -19.46 -19.33 -7.15
C THR A 189 -18.47 -19.59 -8.28
N ALA A 190 -18.90 -20.41 -9.23
CA ALA A 190 -18.26 -20.55 -10.55
C ALA A 190 -18.90 -19.64 -11.61
N LEU A 191 -20.00 -18.94 -11.28
CA LEU A 191 -20.70 -18.06 -12.21
C LEU A 191 -19.85 -16.84 -12.58
N ASN A 192 -19.78 -16.52 -13.88
CA ASN A 192 -19.12 -15.32 -14.39
C ASN A 192 -20.09 -14.16 -14.68
N ALA A 193 -21.39 -14.46 -14.67
CA ALA A 193 -22.51 -13.54 -14.84
C ALA A 193 -23.81 -14.23 -14.36
N PHE A 194 -24.84 -13.44 -14.04
CA PHE A 194 -26.17 -13.96 -13.73
C PHE A 194 -26.90 -14.42 -14.99
N ALA A 195 -27.66 -15.52 -14.89
CA ALA A 195 -28.47 -16.06 -15.98
C ALA A 195 -29.95 -15.61 -15.91
N GLY A 196 -30.19 -14.37 -15.48
CA GLY A 196 -31.54 -13.77 -15.40
C GLY A 196 -32.33 -14.09 -14.12
N ALA A 197 -31.73 -14.81 -13.16
CA ALA A 197 -32.30 -15.06 -11.84
C ALA A 197 -31.24 -14.90 -10.75
N PHE A 198 -31.69 -14.67 -9.51
CA PHE A 198 -30.82 -14.71 -8.34
C PHE A 198 -30.30 -16.13 -8.11
N ASP A 199 -29.08 -16.22 -7.59
CA ASP A 199 -28.48 -17.47 -7.17
C ASP A 199 -29.15 -18.00 -5.90
N ALA A 200 -29.97 -19.05 -6.05
CA ALA A 200 -30.74 -19.64 -4.97
C ALA A 200 -29.86 -20.30 -3.90
N ALA A 201 -28.67 -20.79 -4.28
CA ALA A 201 -27.75 -21.39 -3.32
C ALA A 201 -27.25 -20.35 -2.31
N THR A 202 -26.94 -19.14 -2.78
CA THR A 202 -26.54 -18.01 -1.92
C THR A 202 -27.70 -17.54 -1.05
N ILE A 203 -28.93 -17.48 -1.58
CA ILE A 203 -30.11 -17.07 -0.79
C ILE A 203 -30.38 -18.02 0.39
N ALA A 204 -30.06 -19.31 0.25
CA ALA A 204 -30.29 -20.32 1.28
C ALA A 204 -29.28 -20.29 2.43
N LEU A 205 -28.21 -19.49 2.33
CA LEU A 205 -27.18 -19.39 3.35
C LEU A 205 -27.54 -18.35 4.43
N PRO A 206 -27.08 -18.54 5.69
CA PRO A 206 -27.24 -17.54 6.72
C PRO A 206 -26.42 -16.27 6.40
N PRO A 207 -26.88 -15.08 6.83
CA PRO A 207 -26.16 -13.85 6.58
C PRO A 207 -24.83 -13.82 7.34
N ASN A 208 -23.78 -13.36 6.65
CA ASN A 208 -22.49 -13.00 7.22
C ASN A 208 -22.53 -11.67 7.98
N GLY A 209 -23.47 -10.77 7.64
CA GLY A 209 -23.64 -9.49 8.32
C GLY A 209 -25.11 -9.10 8.44
N THR A 210 -25.50 -8.53 9.59
CA THR A 210 -26.82 -7.94 9.82
C THR A 210 -26.62 -6.51 10.30
N LEU A 211 -27.07 -5.56 9.49
CA LEU A 211 -26.92 -4.13 9.70
C LEU A 211 -28.30 -3.53 10.00
N THR A 212 -28.37 -2.68 11.02
CA THR A 212 -29.62 -2.03 11.41
C THR A 212 -29.47 -0.52 11.42
N ASN A 213 -30.56 0.17 11.10
CA ASN A 213 -30.64 1.64 11.11
C ASN A 213 -29.55 2.31 10.24
N LEU A 214 -29.28 1.76 9.06
CA LEU A 214 -28.33 2.32 8.12
C LEU A 214 -28.73 3.74 7.72
N THR A 215 -27.75 4.64 7.76
CA THR A 215 -27.86 5.98 7.20
C THR A 215 -27.10 5.99 5.89
N ILE A 216 -27.81 6.23 4.78
CA ILE A 216 -27.23 6.14 3.44
C ILE A 216 -26.88 7.55 2.96
N GLY A 217 -25.60 7.90 3.12
CA GLY A 217 -25.00 9.09 2.54
C GLY A 217 -24.13 8.74 1.32
N SER A 218 -23.87 9.73 0.50
CA SER A 218 -22.90 9.70 -0.60
C SER A 218 -21.49 9.40 -0.08
N GLY A 219 -20.71 8.69 -0.89
CA GLY A 219 -19.39 8.18 -0.52
C GLY A 219 -19.41 6.71 -0.11
N ILE A 220 -18.40 6.31 0.65
CA ILE A 220 -18.22 4.90 1.05
C ILE A 220 -19.22 4.57 2.16
N LEU A 221 -20.10 3.61 1.90
CA LEU A 221 -20.97 2.98 2.89
C LEU A 221 -20.34 1.65 3.33
N PRO A 222 -19.66 1.61 4.49
CA PRO A 222 -19.09 0.38 5.02
C PRO A 222 -20.19 -0.55 5.53
N MET A 223 -19.99 -1.84 5.33
CA MET A 223 -20.94 -2.87 5.67
C MET A 223 -20.20 -4.05 6.31
N ALA A 224 -20.04 -3.97 7.63
CA ALA A 224 -19.31 -4.95 8.41
C ALA A 224 -20.02 -6.33 8.44
N LEU A 225 -19.22 -7.39 8.39
CA LEU A 225 -19.65 -8.77 8.53
C LEU A 225 -19.46 -9.20 9.98
N THR A 226 -20.53 -9.64 10.65
CA THR A 226 -20.49 -10.19 12.01
C THR A 226 -19.83 -11.57 12.03
N THR A 227 -20.00 -12.34 10.96
CA THR A 227 -19.32 -13.60 10.71
C THR A 227 -18.42 -13.44 9.49
N PRO A 228 -17.08 -13.37 9.68
CA PRO A 228 -16.15 -13.22 8.57
C PRO A 228 -16.37 -14.29 7.49
N TYR A 229 -16.31 -13.87 6.24
CA TYR A 229 -16.43 -14.77 5.10
C TYR A 229 -15.04 -15.13 4.59
N PHE A 230 -14.70 -16.42 4.55
CA PHE A 230 -13.42 -16.85 4.00
C PHE A 230 -13.47 -16.92 2.46
N TRP A 231 -12.74 -16.04 1.79
CA TRP A 231 -12.50 -16.12 0.36
C TRP A 231 -11.25 -16.94 0.06
N ASN A 232 -11.38 -17.91 -0.85
CA ASN A 232 -10.32 -18.88 -1.16
C ASN A 232 -9.31 -18.40 -2.21
N GLY A 233 -9.48 -17.19 -2.76
CA GLY A 233 -8.59 -16.63 -3.79
C GLY A 233 -8.77 -17.18 -5.20
N VAL A 234 -9.70 -18.12 -5.42
CA VAL A 234 -9.87 -18.84 -6.70
C VAL A 234 -11.29 -18.75 -7.22
N SER A 235 -12.29 -18.87 -6.35
CA SER A 235 -13.70 -18.78 -6.71
C SER A 235 -14.13 -17.32 -6.83
N ASN A 236 -15.07 -17.07 -7.75
CA ASN A 236 -15.77 -15.79 -7.76
C ASN A 236 -16.61 -15.69 -6.48
N VAL A 237 -16.89 -14.48 -6.02
CA VAL A 237 -17.70 -14.23 -4.83
C VAL A 237 -19.05 -13.67 -5.26
N ILE A 238 -20.14 -14.30 -4.82
CA ILE A 238 -21.46 -13.68 -4.86
C ILE A 238 -21.67 -12.95 -3.55
N ILE A 239 -22.08 -11.69 -3.64
CA ILE A 239 -22.58 -10.92 -2.52
C ILE A 239 -24.07 -10.72 -2.74
N ASP A 240 -24.86 -11.19 -1.79
CA ASP A 240 -26.29 -10.99 -1.72
C ASP A 240 -26.60 -9.96 -0.63
N ILE A 241 -27.36 -8.93 -0.99
CA ILE A 241 -27.82 -7.90 -0.06
C ILE A 241 -29.34 -7.93 -0.07
N CYS A 242 -29.91 -8.47 0.99
CA CYS A 242 -31.33 -8.38 1.29
C CYS A 242 -31.55 -7.16 2.20
N TRP A 243 -32.63 -6.42 1.99
CA TRP A 243 -32.87 -5.20 2.74
C TRP A 243 -34.34 -4.98 3.05
N THR A 244 -34.58 -4.21 4.10
CA THR A 244 -35.89 -3.74 4.52
C THR A 244 -35.83 -2.26 4.86
N ARG A 245 -36.94 -1.55 4.69
CA ARG A 245 -37.08 -0.14 5.05
C ARG A 245 -38.35 0.03 5.87
N GLY A 246 -38.26 0.81 6.94
CA GLY A 246 -39.42 1.13 7.79
C GLY A 246 -40.52 1.91 7.08
N GLY A 247 -40.21 2.57 5.95
CA GLY A 247 -41.18 3.25 5.09
C GLY A 247 -40.63 3.58 3.71
N ASN A 248 -41.53 3.79 2.75
CA ASN A 248 -41.21 4.12 1.35
C ASN A 248 -40.88 5.62 1.18
N VAL A 249 -39.91 6.13 1.94
CA VAL A 249 -39.43 7.53 1.91
C VAL A 249 -37.96 7.54 1.52
N GLY A 250 -37.51 8.50 0.71
CA GLY A 250 -36.12 8.60 0.25
C GLY A 250 -36.04 8.76 -1.27
N VAL A 251 -34.86 8.58 -1.84
CA VAL A 251 -34.60 8.81 -3.28
C VAL A 251 -33.90 7.67 -3.99
N SER A 252 -33.88 6.47 -3.39
CA SER A 252 -33.30 5.28 -4.03
C SER A 252 -31.83 5.52 -4.42
N PRO A 253 -30.95 5.76 -3.44
CA PRO A 253 -29.60 6.27 -3.65
C PRO A 253 -28.86 5.34 -4.60
N ARG A 254 -28.27 5.90 -5.65
CA ARG A 254 -27.54 5.08 -6.62
C ARG A 254 -26.25 4.60 -5.98
N VAL A 255 -25.81 3.41 -6.37
CA VAL A 255 -24.50 2.87 -5.99
C VAL A 255 -23.67 2.68 -7.25
N GLN A 256 -22.38 2.94 -7.16
CA GLN A 256 -21.45 2.75 -8.25
C GLN A 256 -21.12 1.26 -8.38
N LEU A 257 -21.31 0.74 -9.59
CA LEU A 257 -21.12 -0.68 -9.91
C LEU A 257 -19.99 -0.95 -10.91
N THR A 258 -19.41 0.10 -11.52
CA THR A 258 -18.20 0.00 -12.35
C THR A 258 -17.10 0.87 -11.77
N THR A 259 -15.83 0.54 -12.01
CA THR A 259 -14.73 1.49 -11.77
C THR A 259 -15.02 2.78 -12.55
N PRO A 260 -14.68 3.98 -12.04
CA PRO A 260 -14.72 5.17 -12.87
C PRO A 260 -13.84 4.91 -14.08
N VAL A 261 -14.38 5.07 -15.29
CA VAL A 261 -13.55 5.23 -16.48
C VAL A 261 -12.83 6.57 -16.30
N GLY A 262 -11.61 6.51 -15.80
CA GLY A 262 -10.60 7.56 -15.94
C GLY A 262 -9.84 7.34 -17.23
#